data_AF-A0A538UDE7-F1
#
_entry.id   AF-A0A538UDE7-F1
#
_cell.length_a   1.000
_cell.length_b   1.000
_cell.length_c   1.000
_cell.angle_alpha   90.00
_cell.angle_beta   90.00
_cell.angle_gamma   90.00
#
_symmetry.space_group_name_H-M   'P 1'
#
loop_
_entity.id
_entity.type
_entity.pdbx_description
1 polymer ?
#
loop_
_entity_poly.entity_id
_entity_poly.type
_entity_poly.pdbx_seq_one_letter_code
_entity_poly.pdbx_strand_id
1 'polypeptide(L)'
;MPLSASHLDELRALLGEDGVLASQAARFTYEADALALEKHLPDVVALPRSSDEVAALVRWAHGLGLPVTPRGAGTGLAGGATAERGGVVLSVNRMDRVLRVEPDRLFAWVQPGLVNLWLSQQLAPQGLYYAPDPASQQVSTVGGNVATNAGGPHCLKYGVTLNHILGVVVVLYDGTVVTLGGESCDAPDYDLASVLIGSEGTLGIATEICVRLLPRPEAVKTMLFDFTTVAAACKTVSAVIAGGIVPAAMEIMDQHTVGLVEDWLHLGLKRDAAAVLLIEVDGPAVSLEPQVAA
;
A
#
# COMPACT_ATOMS: atom_id res chain seq x y z
N MET A 1 11.25 22.62 17.78
CA MET A 1 12.35 23.61 17.75
C MET A 1 12.69 23.85 16.29
N PRO A 2 12.80 25.10 15.81
CA PRO A 2 13.18 25.33 14.42
C PRO A 2 14.60 24.79 14.15
N LEU A 3 14.77 24.11 13.02
CA LEU A 3 16.07 23.56 12.63
C LEU A 3 17.07 24.69 12.32
N SER A 4 18.30 24.57 12.84
CA SER A 4 19.40 25.48 12.54
C SER A 4 20.06 25.13 11.20
N ALA A 5 20.93 26.01 10.70
CA ALA A 5 21.78 25.68 9.55
C ALA A 5 22.67 24.45 9.81
N SER A 6 23.23 24.32 11.03
CA SER A 6 24.08 23.16 11.38
C SER A 6 23.31 21.85 11.33
N HIS A 7 22.05 21.83 11.77
CA HIS A 7 21.18 20.65 11.68
C HIS A 7 20.95 20.21 10.23
N LEU A 8 20.81 21.16 9.30
CA LEU A 8 20.67 20.85 7.88
C LEU A 8 21.97 20.31 7.29
N ASP A 9 23.12 20.83 7.72
CA ASP A 9 24.43 20.34 7.27
C ASP A 9 24.74 18.93 7.80
N GLU A 10 24.34 18.63 9.03
CA GLU A 10 24.39 17.28 9.60
C GLU A 10 23.52 16.30 8.78
N LEU A 11 22.26 16.66 8.48
CA LEU A 11 21.39 15.83 7.65
C LEU A 11 21.95 15.61 6.24
N ARG A 12 22.56 16.62 5.62
CA ARG A 12 23.22 16.49 4.31
C ARG A 12 24.43 15.58 4.37
N ALA A 13 25.18 15.59 5.48
CA ALA A 13 26.27 14.66 5.68
C ALA A 13 25.78 13.20 5.78
N LEU A 14 24.56 12.98 6.28
CA LEU A 14 23.95 11.65 6.36
C LEU A 14 23.35 11.17 5.03
N LEU A 15 22.67 12.05 4.28
CA LEU A 15 21.84 11.66 3.13
C LEU A 15 22.34 12.16 1.76
N GLY A 16 23.38 12.98 1.76
CA GLY A 16 23.78 13.80 0.62
C GLY A 16 22.92 15.05 0.45
N GLU A 17 23.41 15.99 -0.38
CA GLU A 17 22.74 17.28 -0.67
C GLU A 17 21.33 17.10 -1.24
N ASP A 18 21.16 16.16 -2.16
CA ASP A 18 19.88 15.86 -2.80
C ASP A 18 18.96 14.97 -1.95
N GLY A 19 19.43 14.55 -0.77
CA GLY A 19 18.67 13.81 0.23
C GLY A 19 17.86 14.70 1.18
N VAL A 20 18.04 16.03 1.13
CA VAL A 20 17.46 16.97 2.09
C VAL A 20 16.72 18.10 1.39
N LEU A 21 15.42 18.22 1.63
CA LEU A 21 14.60 19.33 1.13
C LEU A 21 14.21 20.27 2.27
N ALA A 22 14.83 21.45 2.30
CA ALA A 22 14.58 22.47 3.33
C ALA A 22 13.88 23.73 2.80
N SER A 23 13.87 23.94 1.48
CA SER A 23 13.21 25.13 0.90
C SER A 23 11.71 25.11 1.19
N GLN A 24 11.10 26.28 1.39
CA GLN A 24 9.67 26.37 1.67
C GLN A 24 8.83 25.72 0.54
N ALA A 25 9.22 25.96 -0.72
CA ALA A 25 8.53 25.38 -1.88
C ALA A 25 8.61 23.84 -1.90
N ALA A 26 9.75 23.25 -1.52
CA ALA A 26 9.88 21.80 -1.49
C ALA A 26 9.15 21.19 -0.29
N ARG A 27 9.18 21.82 0.89
CA ARG A 27 8.42 21.35 2.07
C ARG A 27 6.92 21.43 1.85
N PHE A 28 6.46 22.43 1.10
CA PHE A 28 5.05 22.60 0.75
C PHE A 28 4.45 21.38 0.03
N THR A 29 5.22 20.67 -0.81
CA THR A 29 4.72 19.46 -1.50
C THR A 29 4.51 18.26 -0.57
N TYR A 30 4.86 18.39 0.71
CA TYR A 30 4.71 17.38 1.76
C TYR A 30 3.84 17.86 2.93
N GLU A 31 3.13 18.99 2.77
CA GLU A 31 2.32 19.57 3.86
C GLU A 31 1.09 18.72 4.22
N ALA A 32 0.64 17.84 3.33
CA ALA A 32 -0.50 16.95 3.52
C ALA A 32 -0.32 15.64 2.74
N ASP A 33 -0.99 14.58 3.16
CA ASP A 33 -1.30 13.43 2.32
C ASP A 33 -2.60 13.69 1.51
N ALA A 34 -3.31 12.66 1.06
CA ALA A 34 -4.55 12.84 0.29
C ALA A 34 -5.73 13.32 1.16
N LEU A 35 -5.59 13.36 2.50
CA LEU A 35 -6.50 14.12 3.36
C LEU A 35 -6.19 15.62 3.27
N ALA A 36 -6.57 16.23 2.15
CA ALA A 36 -6.24 17.63 1.84
C ALA A 36 -6.83 18.67 2.82
N LEU A 37 -7.71 18.25 3.73
CA LEU A 37 -8.31 19.08 4.78
C LEU A 37 -7.31 19.43 5.89
N GLU A 38 -6.32 18.57 6.13
CA GLU A 38 -5.33 18.72 7.20
C GLU A 38 -3.95 19.03 6.62
N LYS A 39 -3.39 20.18 6.97
CA LYS A 39 -2.14 20.69 6.38
C LYS A 39 -1.16 21.15 7.44
N HIS A 40 0.01 20.52 7.48
CA HIS A 40 1.08 20.84 8.40
C HIS A 40 2.42 20.82 7.67
N LEU A 41 3.05 21.98 7.56
CA LEU A 41 4.34 22.12 6.90
C LEU A 41 5.44 21.48 7.76
N PRO A 42 6.20 20.49 7.26
CA PRO A 42 7.30 19.91 8.03
C PRO A 42 8.45 20.91 8.17
N ASP A 43 9.35 20.69 9.14
CA ASP A 43 10.57 21.51 9.27
C ASP A 43 11.59 21.17 8.18
N VAL A 44 11.65 19.90 7.76
CA VAL A 44 12.50 19.40 6.67
C VAL A 44 11.93 18.10 6.11
N VAL A 45 12.22 17.82 4.83
CA VAL A 45 11.94 16.52 4.22
C VAL A 45 13.26 15.81 3.95
N ALA A 46 13.33 14.55 4.34
CA ALA A 46 14.48 13.68 4.14
C ALA A 46 14.14 12.55 3.16
N LEU A 47 15.08 12.22 2.28
CA LEU A 47 14.91 11.26 1.18
C LEU A 47 16.03 10.21 1.20
N PRO A 48 16.05 9.30 2.18
CA PRO A 48 17.05 8.24 2.27
C PRO A 48 16.92 7.22 1.12
N ARG A 49 18.01 6.50 0.85
CA ARG A 49 18.12 5.49 -0.21
C ARG A 49 18.39 4.07 0.32
N SER A 50 18.70 3.94 1.61
CA SER A 50 19.08 2.67 2.24
C SER A 50 18.58 2.56 3.68
N SER A 51 18.52 1.33 4.19
CA SER A 51 18.24 1.03 5.60
C SER A 51 19.20 1.75 6.55
N ASP A 52 20.48 1.86 6.17
CA ASP A 52 21.52 2.53 6.97
C ASP A 52 21.28 4.05 7.06
N GLU A 53 20.90 4.69 5.96
CA GLU A 53 20.56 6.12 5.93
C GLU A 53 19.32 6.41 6.78
N VAL A 54 18.28 5.57 6.70
CA VAL A 54 17.09 5.67 7.55
C VAL A 54 17.50 5.54 9.03
N ALA A 55 18.29 4.53 9.37
CA ALA A 55 18.74 4.31 10.74
C ALA A 55 19.60 5.46 11.29
N ALA A 56 20.48 6.03 10.46
CA ALA A 56 21.30 7.18 10.84
C ALA A 56 20.47 8.45 11.07
N LEU A 57 19.50 8.73 10.18
CA LEU A 57 18.57 9.84 10.36
C LEU A 57 17.72 9.66 11.62
N VAL A 58 17.19 8.47 11.86
CA VAL A 58 16.34 8.24 13.04
C VAL A 58 17.15 8.41 14.33
N ARG A 59 18.40 7.92 14.38
CA ARG A 59 19.33 8.20 15.51
C ARG A 59 19.54 9.70 15.72
N TRP A 60 19.79 10.43 14.63
CA TRP A 60 20.01 11.87 14.67
C TRP A 60 18.77 12.61 15.19
N ALA A 61 17.58 12.30 14.66
CA ALA A 61 16.32 12.90 15.08
C ALA A 61 15.98 12.55 16.54
N HIS A 62 16.22 11.30 16.95
CA HIS A 62 16.03 10.84 18.32
C HIS A 62 16.91 11.61 19.30
N GLY A 63 18.20 11.80 18.98
CA GLY A 63 19.13 12.56 19.81
C GLY A 63 18.74 14.03 20.01
N LEU A 64 17.97 14.60 19.06
CA LEU A 64 17.46 15.97 19.11
C LEU A 64 16.01 16.08 19.62
N GLY A 65 15.36 14.94 19.91
CA GLY A 65 13.94 14.91 20.28
C GLY A 65 12.99 15.40 19.16
N LEU A 66 13.40 15.24 17.90
CA LEU A 66 12.61 15.64 16.74
C LEU A 66 11.62 14.53 16.32
N PRO A 67 10.33 14.85 16.12
CA PRO A 67 9.38 13.92 15.52
C PRO A 67 9.82 13.52 14.10
N VAL A 68 9.60 12.26 13.75
CA VAL A 68 9.80 11.72 12.40
C VAL A 68 8.47 11.14 11.93
N THR A 69 7.98 11.63 10.79
CA THR A 69 6.78 11.10 10.12
C THR A 69 7.23 10.36 8.87
N PRO A 70 7.19 9.01 8.86
CA PRO A 70 7.48 8.25 7.65
C PRO A 70 6.40 8.47 6.59
N ARG A 71 6.81 8.49 5.33
CA ARG A 71 5.92 8.76 4.21
C ARG A 71 6.33 7.97 2.96
N GLY A 72 5.37 7.29 2.35
CA GLY A 72 5.50 6.78 0.98
C GLY A 72 5.07 7.83 -0.05
N ALA A 73 4.17 7.46 -0.96
CA ALA A 73 3.62 8.40 -1.94
C ALA A 73 2.69 9.49 -1.35
N GLY A 74 2.21 9.31 -0.11
CA GLY A 74 1.28 10.27 0.50
C GLY A 74 -0.16 10.17 -0.01
N THR A 75 -0.59 8.97 -0.44
CA THR A 75 -1.95 8.69 -0.92
C THR A 75 -2.93 8.33 0.20
N GLY A 76 -2.49 8.40 1.47
CA GLY A 76 -3.33 8.10 2.63
C GLY A 76 -4.46 9.13 2.81
N LEU A 77 -5.58 8.71 3.37
CA LEU A 77 -6.79 9.53 3.54
C LEU A 77 -7.09 9.86 5.01
N ALA A 78 -6.18 9.51 5.92
CA ALA A 78 -6.35 9.65 7.36
C ALA A 78 -5.36 10.65 8.00
N GLY A 79 -4.48 11.28 7.22
CA GLY A 79 -3.48 12.22 7.74
C GLY A 79 -2.24 11.55 8.35
N GLY A 80 -2.12 10.21 8.31
CA GLY A 80 -1.00 9.48 8.92
C GLY A 80 0.37 9.82 8.32
N ALA A 81 0.43 10.36 7.11
CA ALA A 81 1.66 10.83 6.47
C ALA A 81 1.83 12.37 6.51
N THR A 82 1.11 13.05 7.40
CA THR A 82 1.17 14.50 7.63
C THR A 82 1.93 14.79 8.93
N ALA A 83 2.87 15.74 8.89
CA ALA A 83 3.71 16.09 10.02
C ALA A 83 3.02 17.08 10.97
N GLU A 84 1.96 16.63 11.67
CA GLU A 84 1.13 17.45 12.56
C GLU A 84 1.96 18.27 13.57
N ARG A 85 3.02 17.68 14.13
CA ARG A 85 3.91 18.31 15.11
C ARG A 85 5.18 18.93 14.50
N GLY A 86 5.22 19.13 13.19
CA GLY A 86 6.44 19.53 12.46
C GLY A 86 7.49 18.43 12.46
N GLY A 87 8.77 18.79 12.51
CA GLY A 87 9.89 17.84 12.48
C GLY A 87 10.22 17.35 11.07
N VAL A 88 10.63 16.09 10.98
CA VAL A 88 11.15 15.48 9.75
C VAL A 88 10.06 14.65 9.09
N VAL A 89 9.74 14.95 7.83
CA VAL A 89 9.07 13.96 6.96
C VAL A 89 10.14 13.09 6.34
N LEU A 90 10.15 11.79 6.66
CA LEU A 90 11.05 10.80 6.05
C LEU A 90 10.33 10.12 4.90
N SER A 91 10.68 10.52 3.68
CA SER A 91 10.07 9.97 2.47
C SER A 91 10.91 8.81 1.92
N VAL A 92 10.30 7.63 1.84
CA VAL A 92 10.97 6.41 1.36
C VAL A 92 10.97 6.25 -0.16
N ASN A 93 10.47 7.25 -0.90
CA ASN A 93 10.24 7.14 -2.36
C ASN A 93 11.52 6.96 -3.19
N ARG A 94 12.71 7.16 -2.62
CA ARG A 94 14.00 6.85 -3.29
C ARG A 94 14.51 5.45 -3.01
N MET A 95 13.81 4.70 -2.17
CA MET A 95 14.04 3.29 -1.89
C MET A 95 13.06 2.49 -2.74
N ASP A 96 13.25 2.45 -4.06
CA ASP A 96 12.26 1.96 -5.04
C ASP A 96 12.72 0.71 -5.82
N ARG A 97 13.75 0.02 -5.33
CA ARG A 97 14.33 -1.15 -6.02
C ARG A 97 13.66 -2.46 -5.60
N VAL A 98 13.51 -3.36 -6.57
CA VAL A 98 13.38 -4.80 -6.30
C VAL A 98 14.78 -5.32 -5.96
N LEU A 99 14.96 -5.82 -4.75
CA LEU A 99 16.27 -6.27 -4.23
C LEU A 99 16.59 -7.69 -4.68
N ARG A 100 15.58 -8.58 -4.65
CA ARG A 100 15.71 -9.98 -5.03
C ARG A 100 14.34 -10.56 -5.37
N VAL A 101 14.29 -11.47 -6.34
CA VAL A 101 13.11 -12.26 -6.68
C VAL A 101 13.48 -13.74 -6.61
N GLU A 102 12.62 -14.55 -6.01
CA GLU A 102 12.80 -15.99 -5.84
C GLU A 102 11.57 -16.71 -6.42
N PRO A 103 11.51 -16.88 -7.76
CA PRO A 103 10.29 -17.33 -8.45
C PRO A 103 9.84 -18.73 -8.00
N ASP A 104 10.80 -19.64 -7.82
CA ASP A 104 10.53 -21.02 -7.38
C ASP A 104 10.02 -21.10 -5.94
N ARG A 105 10.27 -20.06 -5.13
CA ARG A 105 9.85 -19.94 -3.73
C ARG A 105 8.72 -18.92 -3.56
N LEU A 106 8.28 -18.29 -4.65
CA LEU A 106 7.16 -17.34 -4.70
C LEU A 106 7.29 -16.17 -3.71
N PHE A 107 8.45 -15.53 -3.65
CA PHE A 107 8.60 -14.26 -2.93
C PHE A 107 9.59 -13.29 -3.59
N ALA A 108 9.54 -12.03 -3.18
CA ALA A 108 10.52 -11.02 -3.54
C ALA A 108 10.88 -10.15 -2.34
N TRP A 109 12.13 -9.72 -2.24
CA TRP A 109 12.53 -8.62 -1.37
C TRP A 109 12.49 -7.32 -2.16
N VAL A 110 11.81 -6.32 -1.62
CA VAL A 110 11.64 -5.00 -2.25
C VAL A 110 11.92 -3.89 -1.26
N GLN A 111 12.34 -2.74 -1.77
CA GLN A 111 12.42 -1.52 -0.98
C GLN A 111 11.01 -0.88 -0.85
N PRO A 112 10.73 -0.16 0.25
CA PRO A 112 9.40 0.30 0.63
C PRO A 112 8.81 1.38 -0.29
N GLY A 113 9.66 2.15 -0.98
CA GLY A 113 9.25 3.19 -1.93
C GLY A 113 8.84 2.66 -3.30
N LEU A 114 8.97 1.35 -3.55
CA LEU A 114 8.54 0.75 -4.82
C LEU A 114 7.02 0.95 -4.97
N VAL A 115 6.59 1.49 -6.12
CA VAL A 115 5.17 1.62 -6.45
C VAL A 115 4.55 0.23 -6.56
N ASN A 116 3.40 0.03 -5.92
CA ASN A 116 2.76 -1.28 -5.76
C ASN A 116 2.58 -2.03 -7.08
N LEU A 117 1.96 -1.36 -8.07
CA LEU A 117 1.69 -1.97 -9.38
C LEU A 117 2.98 -2.28 -10.16
N TRP A 118 4.07 -1.55 -9.95
CA TRP A 118 5.31 -1.76 -10.69
C TRP A 118 5.92 -3.13 -10.41
N LEU A 119 5.75 -3.67 -9.21
CA LEU A 119 6.23 -5.02 -8.90
C LEU A 119 5.56 -6.06 -9.80
N SER A 120 4.23 -6.05 -9.88
CA SER A 120 3.46 -6.97 -10.74
C SER A 120 3.74 -6.79 -12.23
N GLN A 121 4.10 -5.58 -12.66
CA GLN A 121 4.54 -5.30 -14.04
C GLN A 121 5.92 -5.89 -14.32
N GLN A 122 6.87 -5.72 -13.40
CA GLN A 122 8.23 -6.27 -13.53
C GLN A 122 8.26 -7.80 -13.51
N LEU A 123 7.34 -8.42 -12.76
CA LEU A 123 7.22 -9.87 -12.64
C LEU A 123 6.38 -10.53 -13.75
N ALA A 124 5.72 -9.74 -14.60
CA ALA A 124 4.86 -10.23 -15.68
C ALA A 124 5.52 -11.29 -16.58
N PRO A 125 6.80 -11.15 -17.02
CA PRO A 125 7.46 -12.13 -17.87
C PRO A 125 7.66 -13.50 -17.20
N GLN A 126 7.62 -13.55 -15.87
CA GLN A 126 7.77 -14.77 -15.08
C GLN A 126 6.42 -15.42 -14.76
N GLY A 127 5.30 -14.84 -15.21
CA GLY A 127 3.96 -15.33 -14.89
C GLY A 127 3.56 -15.09 -13.43
N LEU A 128 4.25 -14.21 -12.70
CA LEU A 128 4.01 -13.91 -11.30
C LEU A 128 3.42 -12.50 -11.11
N TYR A 129 2.78 -12.27 -9.97
CA TYR A 129 2.32 -10.95 -9.55
C TYR A 129 2.29 -10.82 -8.01
N TYR A 130 2.23 -9.59 -7.53
CA TYR A 130 1.94 -9.23 -6.13
C TYR A 130 0.46 -8.86 -6.02
N ALA A 131 -0.26 -9.50 -5.10
CA ALA A 131 -1.72 -9.51 -5.11
C ALA A 131 -2.40 -8.25 -4.56
N PRO A 132 -1.93 -7.62 -3.47
CA PRO A 132 -2.57 -6.42 -2.95
C PRO A 132 -2.69 -5.33 -4.02
N ASP A 133 -3.91 -4.84 -4.19
CA ASP A 133 -4.32 -4.01 -5.31
C ASP A 133 -5.15 -2.77 -4.87
N PRO A 134 -4.67 -1.96 -3.90
CA PRO A 134 -5.41 -0.80 -3.45
C PRO A 134 -5.81 0.10 -4.62
N ALA A 135 -6.92 0.84 -4.50
CA ALA A 135 -7.39 1.72 -5.58
C ALA A 135 -6.32 2.71 -6.07
N SER A 136 -5.36 3.06 -5.21
CA SER A 136 -4.22 3.92 -5.51
C SER A 136 -2.96 3.18 -5.98
N GLN A 137 -3.00 1.88 -6.29
CA GLN A 137 -1.83 1.02 -6.58
C GLN A 137 -0.89 1.53 -7.70
N GLN A 138 -1.37 2.40 -8.58
CA GLN A 138 -0.57 3.07 -9.60
C GLN A 138 0.41 4.12 -9.03
N VAL A 139 0.20 4.52 -7.78
CA VAL A 139 0.93 5.59 -7.09
C VAL A 139 1.37 5.16 -5.70
N SER A 140 0.55 4.40 -4.95
CA SER A 140 0.89 3.95 -3.61
C SER A 140 2.12 3.04 -3.61
N THR A 141 2.90 3.15 -2.55
CA THR A 141 4.17 2.43 -2.37
C THR A 141 3.95 1.19 -1.51
N VAL A 142 4.73 0.12 -1.72
CA VAL A 142 4.63 -1.13 -0.94
C VAL A 142 4.77 -0.87 0.58
N GLY A 143 5.70 -0.01 1.00
CA GLY A 143 5.88 0.35 2.41
C GLY A 143 4.70 1.12 3.00
N GLY A 144 4.07 1.99 2.21
CA GLY A 144 2.81 2.64 2.61
C GLY A 144 1.68 1.63 2.81
N ASN A 145 1.56 0.65 1.90
CA ASN A 145 0.56 -0.40 2.00
C ASN A 145 0.80 -1.31 3.22
N VAL A 146 2.06 -1.60 3.54
CA VAL A 146 2.44 -2.30 4.78
C VAL A 146 2.07 -1.48 6.00
N ALA A 147 2.38 -0.19 6.02
CA ALA A 147 2.08 0.68 7.14
C ALA A 147 0.57 0.80 7.40
N THR A 148 -0.28 0.73 6.37
CA THR A 148 -1.74 0.89 6.51
C THR A 148 -2.52 -0.43 6.46
N ASN A 149 -1.83 -1.56 6.27
CA ASN A 149 -2.45 -2.85 5.95
C ASN A 149 -3.47 -2.74 4.80
N ALA A 150 -3.04 -2.15 3.68
CA ALA A 150 -3.93 -1.81 2.58
C ALA A 150 -4.65 -3.06 2.02
N GLY A 151 -5.96 -2.91 1.79
CA GLY A 151 -6.76 -3.84 0.99
C GLY A 151 -6.89 -3.39 -0.46
N GLY A 152 -7.95 -3.84 -1.12
CA GLY A 152 -8.30 -3.52 -2.49
C GLY A 152 -9.47 -4.38 -2.95
N PRO A 153 -9.96 -4.22 -4.18
CA PRO A 153 -11.06 -5.02 -4.73
C PRO A 153 -10.82 -6.54 -4.61
N HIS A 154 -9.57 -6.98 -4.75
CA HIS A 154 -9.21 -8.39 -4.71
C HIS A 154 -9.09 -9.00 -3.30
N CYS A 155 -9.33 -8.21 -2.25
CA CYS A 155 -9.12 -8.67 -0.88
C CYS A 155 -10.08 -9.76 -0.41
N LEU A 156 -11.25 -9.88 -1.06
CA LEU A 156 -12.23 -10.93 -0.77
C LEU A 156 -11.63 -12.33 -0.96
N LYS A 157 -10.89 -12.53 -2.05
CA LYS A 157 -10.28 -13.82 -2.38
C LYS A 157 -8.85 -13.95 -1.87
N TYR A 158 -8.06 -12.89 -1.95
CA TYR A 158 -6.62 -12.95 -1.72
C TYR A 158 -6.20 -12.42 -0.34
N GLY A 159 -7.07 -11.70 0.36
CA GLY A 159 -6.75 -11.03 1.62
C GLY A 159 -6.16 -9.64 1.41
N VAL A 160 -5.70 -9.04 2.50
CA VAL A 160 -5.10 -7.69 2.52
C VAL A 160 -3.58 -7.78 2.58
N THR A 161 -2.89 -6.64 2.57
CA THR A 161 -1.42 -6.57 2.58
C THR A 161 -0.79 -7.52 3.61
N LEU A 162 -1.33 -7.59 4.83
CA LEU A 162 -0.92 -8.52 5.89
C LEU A 162 -0.72 -9.97 5.40
N ASN A 163 -1.64 -10.48 4.59
CA ASN A 163 -1.61 -11.86 4.09
C ASN A 163 -0.46 -12.12 3.09
N HIS A 164 0.17 -11.05 2.59
CA HIS A 164 1.19 -11.10 1.55
C HIS A 164 2.57 -10.63 2.03
N ILE A 165 2.76 -10.32 3.31
CA ILE A 165 4.07 -10.00 3.86
C ILE A 165 4.61 -11.22 4.61
N LEU A 166 5.80 -11.67 4.22
CA LEU A 166 6.48 -12.79 4.88
C LEU A 166 7.48 -12.28 5.93
N GLY A 167 8.04 -11.09 5.72
CA GLY A 167 8.99 -10.48 6.65
C GLY A 167 9.33 -9.04 6.27
N VAL A 168 9.89 -8.32 7.23
CA VAL A 168 10.21 -6.89 7.12
C VAL A 168 11.50 -6.58 7.86
N VAL A 169 12.36 -5.77 7.25
CA VAL A 169 13.45 -5.07 7.92
C VAL A 169 12.92 -3.71 8.35
N VAL A 170 13.08 -3.38 9.62
CA VAL A 170 12.47 -2.21 10.26
C VAL A 170 13.52 -1.44 11.03
N VAL A 171 13.48 -0.12 10.91
CA VAL A 171 14.22 0.82 11.76
C VAL A 171 13.30 1.28 12.89
N LEU A 172 13.68 1.01 14.13
CA LEU A 172 12.96 1.41 15.34
C LEU A 172 13.28 2.86 15.74
N TYR A 173 12.58 3.37 16.75
CA TYR A 173 12.63 4.77 17.21
C TYR A 173 14.02 5.29 17.61
N ASP A 174 14.95 4.41 17.97
CA ASP A 174 16.34 4.72 18.34
C ASP A 174 17.33 4.43 17.20
N GLY A 175 16.81 4.05 16.03
CA GLY A 175 17.57 3.64 14.86
C GLY A 175 18.15 2.22 14.93
N THR A 176 17.73 1.40 15.90
CA THR A 176 17.99 -0.05 15.88
C THR A 176 17.33 -0.67 14.66
N VAL A 177 18.06 -1.51 13.93
CA VAL A 177 17.54 -2.26 12.78
C VAL A 177 17.20 -3.68 13.22
N VAL A 178 15.97 -4.10 12.99
CA VAL A 178 15.50 -5.47 13.29
C VAL A 178 14.89 -6.10 12.05
N THR A 179 14.95 -7.42 11.96
CA THR A 179 14.20 -8.21 10.97
C THR A 179 13.09 -8.96 11.70
N LEU A 180 11.86 -8.78 11.25
CA LEU A 180 10.67 -9.45 11.79
C LEU A 180 10.08 -10.35 10.71
N GLY A 181 9.73 -11.59 11.04
CA GLY A 181 9.36 -12.59 10.03
C GLY A 181 10.56 -13.07 9.21
N GLY A 182 10.33 -13.53 7.98
CA GLY A 182 11.40 -14.00 7.13
C GLY A 182 10.92 -14.57 5.79
N GLU A 183 11.72 -15.45 5.20
CA GLU A 183 11.38 -16.11 3.93
C GLU A 183 10.53 -17.38 4.12
N SER A 184 10.42 -17.86 5.36
CA SER A 184 9.60 -19.02 5.69
C SER A 184 8.13 -18.64 5.76
N CYS A 185 7.24 -19.54 5.32
CA CYS A 185 5.79 -19.31 5.42
C CYS A 185 5.29 -19.33 6.86
N ASP A 186 5.97 -20.03 7.77
CA ASP A 186 5.68 -20.09 9.20
C ASP A 186 6.98 -19.98 10.00
N ALA A 187 6.89 -19.37 11.18
CA ALA A 187 7.95 -19.30 12.17
C ALA A 187 7.42 -19.77 13.54
N PRO A 188 8.25 -20.43 14.38
CA PRO A 188 7.83 -20.94 15.68
C PRO A 188 7.65 -19.85 16.76
N ASP A 189 8.16 -18.64 16.51
CA ASP A 189 8.13 -17.51 17.44
C ASP A 189 6.88 -16.64 17.26
N TYR A 190 6.77 -15.56 18.05
CA TYR A 190 5.70 -14.57 17.89
C TYR A 190 5.75 -13.91 16.51
N ASP A 191 4.57 -13.76 15.90
CA ASP A 191 4.41 -13.02 14.66
C ASP A 191 4.42 -11.49 14.89
N LEU A 192 5.62 -10.97 15.14
CA LEU A 192 5.84 -9.53 15.34
C LEU A 192 5.76 -8.74 14.03
N ALA A 193 5.88 -9.39 12.87
CA ALA A 193 5.69 -8.73 11.59
C ALA A 193 4.23 -8.28 11.45
N SER A 194 3.27 -9.14 11.82
CA SER A 194 1.84 -8.81 11.84
C SER A 194 1.46 -7.68 12.80
N VAL A 195 2.22 -7.45 13.88
CA VAL A 195 2.00 -6.31 14.79
C VAL A 195 2.44 -4.99 14.15
N LEU A 196 3.49 -5.02 13.32
CA LEU A 196 3.98 -3.83 12.61
C LEU A 196 3.09 -3.46 11.42
N ILE A 197 2.54 -4.45 10.72
CA ILE A 197 1.67 -4.21 9.56
C ILE A 197 0.39 -3.53 10.03
N GLY A 198 0.07 -2.38 9.44
CA GLY A 198 -1.05 -1.54 9.90
C GLY A 198 -0.69 -0.60 11.06
N SER A 199 0.57 -0.54 11.51
CA SER A 199 0.96 0.37 12.61
C SER A 199 1.07 1.83 12.19
N GLU A 200 0.86 2.16 10.92
CA GLU A 200 0.95 3.51 10.35
C GLU A 200 2.29 4.21 10.64
N GLY A 201 3.38 3.42 10.66
CA GLY A 201 4.73 3.93 10.93
C GLY A 201 5.01 4.29 12.41
N THR A 202 4.07 4.04 13.32
CA THR A 202 4.21 4.41 14.74
C THR A 202 5.11 3.47 15.55
N LEU A 203 5.32 2.24 15.09
CA LEU A 203 6.17 1.24 15.75
C LEU A 203 7.56 1.10 15.11
N GLY A 204 7.75 1.69 13.93
CA GLY A 204 9.00 1.64 13.19
C GLY A 204 8.80 1.95 11.71
N ILE A 205 9.91 2.09 10.99
CA ILE A 205 9.94 2.41 9.56
C ILE A 205 10.45 1.19 8.80
N ALA A 206 9.58 0.57 8.00
CA ALA A 206 9.98 -0.55 7.14
C ALA A 206 10.95 -0.06 6.04
N THR A 207 12.09 -0.71 5.88
CA THR A 207 13.15 -0.35 4.92
C THR A 207 13.42 -1.42 3.87
N GLU A 208 13.03 -2.67 4.13
CA GLU A 208 13.02 -3.78 3.18
C GLU A 208 11.84 -4.70 3.50
N ILE A 209 11.17 -5.22 2.49
CA ILE A 209 9.91 -5.95 2.64
C ILE A 209 9.98 -7.23 1.81
N CYS A 210 9.79 -8.37 2.46
CA CYS A 210 9.64 -9.67 1.82
C CYS A 210 8.16 -9.89 1.51
N VAL A 211 7.80 -9.82 0.24
CA VAL A 211 6.43 -10.00 -0.24
C VAL A 211 6.22 -11.39 -0.84
N ARG A 212 5.07 -11.99 -0.57
CA ARG A 212 4.58 -13.21 -1.22
C ARG A 212 4.13 -12.89 -2.64
N LEU A 213 4.58 -13.69 -3.59
CA LEU A 213 4.15 -13.64 -4.99
C LEU A 213 3.14 -14.75 -5.27
N LEU A 214 2.26 -14.51 -6.24
CA LEU A 214 1.30 -15.49 -6.71
C LEU A 214 1.48 -15.72 -8.21
N PRO A 215 1.20 -16.93 -8.72
CA PRO A 215 1.05 -17.15 -10.15
C PRO A 215 -0.15 -16.39 -10.68
N ARG A 216 -0.03 -15.81 -11.87
CA ARG A 216 -1.17 -15.17 -12.54
C ARG A 216 -2.27 -16.20 -12.80
N PRO A 217 -3.55 -15.85 -12.58
CA PRO A 217 -4.66 -16.75 -12.90
C PRO A 217 -4.69 -17.07 -14.41
N GLU A 218 -5.07 -18.30 -14.76
CA GLU A 218 -5.15 -18.73 -16.16
C GLU A 218 -6.24 -17.99 -16.94
N ALA A 219 -7.31 -17.60 -16.25
CA ALA A 219 -8.40 -16.83 -16.82
C ALA A 219 -9.05 -15.91 -15.78
N VAL A 220 -9.71 -14.87 -16.28
CA VAL A 220 -10.53 -13.91 -15.52
C VAL A 220 -11.83 -13.71 -16.29
N LYS A 221 -12.96 -13.67 -15.58
CA LYS A 221 -14.27 -13.32 -16.14
C LYS A 221 -14.93 -12.28 -15.25
N THR A 222 -15.33 -11.18 -15.86
CA THR A 222 -16.01 -10.06 -15.19
C THR A 222 -17.45 -9.96 -15.71
N MET A 223 -18.40 -9.76 -14.81
CA MET A 223 -19.83 -9.71 -15.07
C MET A 223 -20.42 -8.47 -14.40
N LEU A 224 -21.40 -7.85 -15.05
CA LEU A 224 -22.10 -6.68 -14.53
C LEU A 224 -23.61 -6.97 -14.52
N PHE A 225 -24.23 -6.77 -13.37
CA PHE A 225 -25.66 -7.02 -13.16
C PHE A 225 -26.36 -5.77 -12.67
N ASP A 226 -27.48 -5.43 -13.33
CA ASP A 226 -28.36 -4.36 -12.90
C ASP A 226 -29.47 -4.92 -11.99
N PHE A 227 -29.77 -4.22 -10.91
CA PHE A 227 -30.82 -4.59 -9.97
C PHE A 227 -31.86 -3.48 -9.84
N THR A 228 -33.13 -3.89 -9.67
CA THR A 228 -34.26 -2.97 -9.41
C THR A 228 -34.33 -2.52 -7.95
N THR A 229 -33.59 -3.17 -7.04
CA THR A 229 -33.42 -2.72 -5.64
C THR A 229 -32.01 -3.03 -5.14
N VAL A 230 -31.46 -2.17 -4.27
CA VAL A 230 -30.18 -2.42 -3.57
C VAL A 230 -30.23 -3.73 -2.78
N ALA A 231 -31.35 -4.01 -2.12
CA ALA A 231 -31.54 -5.22 -1.32
C ALA A 231 -31.42 -6.52 -2.16
N ALA A 232 -31.84 -6.52 -3.42
CA ALA A 232 -31.68 -7.67 -4.32
C ALA A 232 -30.21 -7.90 -4.70
N ALA A 233 -29.44 -6.83 -4.93
CA ALA A 233 -28.00 -6.93 -5.16
C ALA A 233 -27.28 -7.53 -3.94
N CYS A 234 -27.57 -7.03 -2.72
CA CYS A 234 -26.99 -7.56 -1.48
C CYS A 234 -27.35 -9.03 -1.20
N LYS A 235 -28.59 -9.44 -1.50
CA LYS A 235 -29.01 -10.85 -1.40
C LYS A 235 -28.25 -11.73 -2.39
N THR A 236 -27.99 -11.22 -3.59
CA THR A 236 -27.20 -11.94 -4.60
C THR A 236 -25.77 -12.15 -4.11
N VAL A 237 -25.13 -11.11 -3.55
CA VAL A 237 -23.80 -11.25 -2.90
C VAL A 237 -23.82 -12.38 -1.87
N SER A 238 -24.80 -12.36 -0.97
CA SER A 238 -24.92 -13.38 0.09
C SER A 238 -25.13 -14.79 -0.49
N ALA A 239 -25.93 -14.92 -1.55
CA ALA A 239 -26.23 -16.21 -2.18
C ALA A 239 -25.01 -16.80 -2.89
N VAL A 240 -24.23 -15.98 -3.60
CA VAL A 240 -22.99 -16.41 -4.28
C VAL A 240 -21.99 -16.97 -3.26
N ILE A 241 -21.74 -16.23 -2.17
CA ILE A 241 -20.84 -16.68 -1.10
C ILE A 241 -21.38 -17.94 -0.41
N ALA A 242 -22.67 -18.00 -0.11
CA ALA A 242 -23.30 -19.19 0.49
C ALA A 242 -23.27 -20.42 -0.44
N GLY A 243 -23.21 -20.21 -1.76
CA GLY A 243 -23.00 -21.25 -2.76
C GLY A 243 -21.57 -21.80 -2.81
N GLY A 244 -20.65 -21.26 -2.00
CA GLY A 244 -19.25 -21.70 -1.94
C GLY A 244 -18.36 -21.08 -3.02
N ILE A 245 -18.85 -20.09 -3.76
CA ILE A 245 -18.07 -19.32 -4.73
C ILE A 245 -17.44 -18.14 -3.97
N VAL A 246 -16.12 -17.97 -4.11
CA VAL A 246 -15.40 -16.81 -3.58
C VAL A 246 -14.89 -16.00 -4.78
N PRO A 247 -15.65 -14.98 -5.22
CA PRO A 247 -15.22 -14.14 -6.34
C PRO A 247 -13.93 -13.40 -6.00
N ALA A 248 -13.17 -13.11 -7.04
CA ALA A 248 -11.96 -12.30 -6.96
C ALA A 248 -12.32 -10.89 -6.46
N ALA A 249 -13.38 -10.29 -7.00
CA ALA A 249 -13.94 -9.02 -6.57
C ALA A 249 -15.48 -9.03 -6.63
N MET A 250 -16.12 -8.29 -5.72
CA MET A 250 -17.56 -8.01 -5.74
C MET A 250 -17.82 -6.57 -5.29
N GLU A 251 -18.17 -5.70 -6.23
CA GLU A 251 -18.33 -4.26 -5.97
C GLU A 251 -19.76 -3.82 -6.30
N ILE A 252 -20.36 -3.04 -5.40
CA ILE A 252 -21.73 -2.53 -5.55
C ILE A 252 -21.72 -1.01 -5.66
N MET A 253 -22.49 -0.48 -6.62
CA MET A 253 -22.80 0.95 -6.71
C MET A 253 -24.31 1.15 -6.61
N ASP A 254 -24.75 2.09 -5.80
CA ASP A 254 -26.15 2.50 -5.77
C ASP A 254 -26.50 3.40 -6.97
N GLN A 255 -27.79 3.65 -7.18
CA GLN A 255 -28.26 4.48 -8.29
C GLN A 255 -27.64 5.87 -8.32
N HIS A 256 -27.44 6.48 -7.16
CA HIS A 256 -26.87 7.83 -7.08
C HIS A 256 -25.42 7.82 -7.59
N THR A 257 -24.61 6.88 -7.10
CA THR A 257 -23.21 6.68 -7.52
C THR A 257 -23.14 6.35 -9.00
N VAL A 258 -24.00 5.47 -9.50
CA VAL A 258 -24.10 5.15 -10.94
C VAL A 258 -24.37 6.41 -11.77
N GLY A 259 -25.31 7.26 -11.32
CA GLY A 259 -25.60 8.53 -11.99
C GLY A 259 -24.39 9.45 -12.07
N LEU A 260 -23.67 9.62 -10.95
CA LEU A 260 -22.46 10.46 -10.90
C LEU A 260 -21.32 9.91 -11.77
N VAL A 261 -21.09 8.59 -11.71
CA VAL A 261 -20.07 7.92 -12.53
C VAL A 261 -20.41 8.05 -14.01
N GLU A 262 -21.67 7.87 -14.39
CA GLU A 262 -22.10 7.98 -15.79
C GLU A 262 -22.02 9.42 -16.31
N ASP A 263 -22.34 10.43 -15.49
CA ASP A 263 -22.18 11.85 -15.83
C ASP A 263 -20.73 12.23 -16.12
N TRP A 264 -19.78 11.58 -15.45
CA TRP A 264 -18.36 11.86 -15.60
C TRP A 264 -17.70 11.01 -16.69
N LEU A 265 -17.91 9.69 -16.67
CA LEU A 265 -17.17 8.72 -17.47
C LEU A 265 -17.92 8.18 -18.70
N HIS A 266 -19.25 8.33 -18.76
CA HIS A 266 -20.06 7.88 -19.91
C HIS A 266 -19.86 6.40 -20.28
N LEU A 267 -19.93 5.51 -19.29
CA LEU A 267 -19.61 4.08 -19.45
C LEU A 267 -20.77 3.26 -20.04
N GLY A 268 -21.96 3.87 -20.20
CA GLY A 268 -23.17 3.19 -20.66
C GLY A 268 -23.91 2.45 -19.53
N LEU A 269 -23.73 2.87 -18.28
CA LEU A 269 -24.44 2.29 -17.13
C LEU A 269 -25.93 2.69 -17.16
N LYS A 270 -26.80 1.75 -16.77
CA LYS A 270 -28.24 2.02 -16.68
C LYS A 270 -28.56 2.89 -15.48
N ARG A 271 -28.90 4.15 -15.75
CA ARG A 271 -29.21 5.15 -14.71
C ARG A 271 -30.51 4.88 -13.95
N ASP A 272 -31.39 4.06 -14.51
CA ASP A 272 -32.62 3.59 -13.88
C ASP A 272 -32.44 2.33 -13.02
N ALA A 273 -31.25 1.72 -13.03
CA ALA A 273 -30.90 0.64 -12.10
C ALA A 273 -30.79 1.20 -10.67
N ALA A 274 -31.45 0.54 -9.70
CA ALA A 274 -31.35 0.93 -8.30
C ALA A 274 -29.97 0.57 -7.70
N ALA A 275 -29.33 -0.45 -8.24
CA ALA A 275 -27.95 -0.82 -7.95
C ALA A 275 -27.31 -1.54 -9.15
N VAL A 276 -26.00 -1.41 -9.27
CA VAL A 276 -25.16 -2.19 -10.18
C VAL A 276 -24.20 -3.03 -9.34
N LEU A 277 -24.08 -4.31 -9.67
CA LEU A 277 -23.14 -5.24 -9.03
C LEU A 277 -22.12 -5.71 -10.09
N LEU A 278 -20.85 -5.41 -9.85
CA LEU A 278 -19.72 -5.93 -10.61
C LEU A 278 -19.18 -7.16 -9.89
N ILE A 279 -19.08 -8.29 -10.58
CA ILE A 279 -18.52 -9.54 -10.05
C ILE A 279 -17.38 -9.96 -10.95
N GLU A 280 -16.22 -10.24 -10.36
CA GLU A 280 -15.09 -10.83 -11.04
C GLU A 280 -14.74 -12.19 -10.44
N VAL A 281 -14.55 -13.19 -11.29
CA VAL A 281 -14.03 -14.51 -10.91
C VAL A 281 -12.76 -14.79 -11.70
N ASP A 282 -11.76 -15.33 -11.03
CA ASP A 282 -10.47 -15.70 -11.62
C ASP A 282 -9.99 -17.07 -11.13
N GLY A 283 -8.99 -17.63 -11.82
CA GLY A 283 -8.39 -18.91 -11.45
C GLY A 283 -8.14 -19.84 -12.64
N PRO A 284 -8.11 -21.17 -12.42
CA PRO A 284 -7.97 -22.14 -13.50
C PRO A 284 -9.10 -22.02 -14.52
N ALA A 285 -8.80 -22.05 -15.81
CA ALA A 285 -9.78 -21.74 -16.86
C ALA A 285 -11.00 -22.68 -16.82
N VAL A 286 -10.78 -23.96 -16.51
CA VAL A 286 -11.82 -24.98 -16.37
C VAL A 286 -12.82 -24.68 -15.23
N SER A 287 -12.42 -23.90 -14.24
CA SER A 287 -13.26 -23.60 -13.07
C SER A 287 -14.22 -22.43 -13.28
N LEU A 288 -14.01 -21.59 -14.30
CA LEU A 288 -14.74 -20.33 -14.42
C LEU A 288 -16.14 -20.45 -15.02
N GLU A 289 -16.34 -21.34 -15.99
CA GLU A 289 -17.68 -21.54 -16.58
C GLU A 289 -18.73 -21.98 -15.56
N PRO A 290 -18.45 -22.98 -14.69
CA PRO A 290 -19.40 -23.35 -13.63
C PRO A 290 -19.69 -22.21 -12.65
N GLN A 291 -18.69 -21.38 -12.32
CA GLN A 291 -18.87 -20.25 -11.39
C GLN A 291 -19.73 -19.13 -12.00
N VAL A 292 -19.57 -18.85 -13.30
CA VAL A 292 -20.37 -17.83 -14.01
C VAL A 292 -21.81 -18.28 -14.24
N ALA A 293 -22.04 -19.59 -14.39
CA ALA A 293 -23.37 -20.14 -14.65
C ALA A 293 -24.24 -20.31 -13.39
N ALA A 294 -23.65 -20.29 -12.20
CA ALA A 294 -24.32 -20.46 -10.91
C ALA A 294 -24.96 -19.16 -10.41
#